data_AF-A0A958S7T5-F1
#
_entry.id   AF-A0A958S7T5-F1
#
_cell.length_a   1.000
_cell.length_b   1.000
_cell.length_c   1.000
_cell.angle_alpha   90.00
_cell.angle_beta   90.00
_cell.angle_gamma   90.00
#
_symmetry.space_group_name_H-M   'P 1'
#
loop_
_entity.id
_entity.type
_entity.pdbx_description
1 polymer ?
#
loop_
_entity_poly.entity_id
_entity_poly.type
_entity_poly.pdbx_seq_one_letter_code
_entity_poly.pdbx_strand_id
1 'polypeptide(L)'
;MKDMNHFFIQKTTAGKIVKSFRTNFNITQQEMSDVIGISSTNLSAIENDRRELGVDLATRIGAFLGINPSLLLFPNGQDDALQKHRGIIKKAEKLKAKKLKKVI
;
A
#
# COMPACT_ATOMS: atom_id res chain seq x y z
N MET A 1 21.71 -10.68 6.19
CA MET A 1 20.37 -10.09 6.04
C MET A 1 20.38 -9.33 4.72
N LYS A 2 19.59 -9.71 3.70
CA LYS A 2 19.53 -8.90 2.47
C LYS A 2 18.86 -7.58 2.85
N ASP A 3 19.56 -6.47 2.61
CA ASP A 3 19.12 -5.12 2.97
C ASP A 3 17.73 -4.81 2.41
N MET A 4 16.73 -4.75 3.30
CA MET A 4 15.38 -4.26 2.94
C MET A 4 15.42 -2.80 2.45
N ASN A 5 16.49 -2.07 2.79
CA ASN A 5 16.74 -0.70 2.34
C ASN A 5 16.75 -0.56 0.82
N HIS A 6 17.15 -1.59 0.06
CA HIS A 6 17.21 -1.48 -1.39
C HIS A 6 15.82 -1.41 -2.05
N PHE A 7 14.76 -1.92 -1.40
CA PHE A 7 13.40 -1.88 -1.95
C PHE A 7 12.78 -0.49 -1.94
N PHE A 8 13.21 0.38 -1.01
CA PHE A 8 12.68 1.74 -0.89
C PHE A 8 13.45 2.77 -1.73
N ILE A 9 14.55 2.37 -2.38
CA ILE A 9 15.40 3.25 -3.19
C ILE A 9 14.95 3.30 -4.66
N GLN A 10 14.12 2.34 -5.12
CA GLN A 10 13.60 2.31 -6.49
C GLN A 10 12.07 2.16 -6.54
N LYS A 11 11.48 2.62 -7.66
CA LYS A 11 10.04 2.50 -7.90
C LYS A 11 9.60 1.03 -7.83
N THR A 12 8.63 0.74 -6.97
CA THR A 12 8.15 -0.63 -6.70
C THR A 12 6.62 -0.72 -6.71
N THR A 13 6.11 -1.92 -6.49
CA THR A 13 4.67 -2.21 -6.36
C THR A 13 4.42 -2.94 -5.05
N ALA A 14 3.16 -2.93 -4.61
CA ALA A 14 2.76 -3.68 -3.43
C ALA A 14 3.04 -5.18 -3.60
N GLY A 15 2.74 -5.74 -4.78
CA GLY A 15 2.98 -7.15 -5.08
C GLY A 15 4.45 -7.54 -4.94
N LYS A 16 5.36 -6.69 -5.45
CA LYS A 16 6.81 -6.89 -5.30
C LYS A 16 7.26 -6.86 -3.84
N ILE A 17 6.79 -5.89 -3.05
CA ILE A 17 7.12 -5.80 -1.61
C ILE A 17 6.71 -7.09 -0.89
N VAL A 18 5.47 -7.53 -1.10
CA VAL A 18 4.91 -8.74 -0.48
C VAL A 18 5.70 -9.98 -0.88
N LYS A 19 5.91 -10.19 -2.18
CA LYS A 19 6.65 -11.35 -2.70
C LYS A 19 8.08 -11.39 -2.16
N SER A 20 8.77 -10.25 -2.16
CA SER A 20 10.16 -10.17 -1.72
C SER A 20 10.32 -10.41 -0.23
N PHE A 21 9.43 -9.88 0.61
CA PHE A 21 9.43 -10.21 2.03
C PHE A 21 9.23 -11.71 2.23
N ARG A 22 8.16 -12.26 1.62
CA ARG A 22 7.80 -13.66 1.76
C ARG A 22 8.97 -14.59 1.37
N THR A 23 9.60 -14.36 0.22
CA THR A 23 10.71 -15.20 -0.24
C THR A 23 12.00 -14.98 0.55
N ASN A 24 12.23 -13.79 1.12
CA ASN A 24 13.39 -13.55 1.97
C ASN A 24 13.36 -14.37 3.27
N PHE A 25 12.17 -14.74 3.74
CA PHE A 25 11.97 -15.58 4.92
C PHE A 25 11.63 -17.05 4.56
N ASN A 26 11.76 -17.45 3.29
CA ASN A 26 11.42 -18.78 2.79
C ASN A 26 9.97 -19.22 3.09
N ILE A 27 9.06 -18.26 3.19
CA ILE A 27 7.64 -18.52 3.42
C ILE A 27 6.98 -18.88 2.08
N THR A 28 6.15 -19.91 2.04
CA THR A 28 5.38 -20.28 0.84
C THR A 28 4.16 -19.38 0.68
N GLN A 29 3.60 -19.31 -0.54
CA GLN A 29 2.35 -18.57 -0.75
C GLN A 29 1.21 -19.16 0.09
N GLN A 30 1.20 -20.49 0.26
CA GLN A 30 0.17 -21.16 1.06
C GLN A 30 0.25 -20.72 2.53
N GLU A 31 1.41 -20.86 3.17
CA GLU A 31 1.62 -20.47 4.57
C GLU A 31 1.24 -19.02 4.84
N MET A 32 1.69 -18.09 4.00
CA MET A 32 1.33 -16.69 4.17
C MET A 32 -0.17 -16.46 3.97
N SER A 33 -0.77 -17.10 2.96
CA SER A 33 -2.20 -16.95 2.65
C SER A 33 -3.10 -17.46 3.77
N ASP A 34 -2.70 -18.54 4.44
CA ASP A 34 -3.41 -19.11 5.59
C ASP A 34 -3.38 -18.15 6.78
N VAL A 35 -2.23 -17.53 7.06
CA VAL A 35 -2.09 -16.57 8.18
C VAL A 35 -2.88 -15.29 7.93
N ILE A 36 -2.85 -14.72 6.71
CA ILE A 36 -3.55 -13.46 6.40
C ILE A 36 -5.02 -13.67 6.01
N GLY A 37 -5.50 -14.91 5.94
CA GLY A 37 -6.89 -15.26 5.68
C GLY A 37 -7.36 -14.98 4.25
N ILE A 38 -6.55 -15.29 3.24
CA ILE A 38 -6.95 -15.23 1.82
C ILE A 38 -6.57 -16.53 1.10
N SER A 39 -7.07 -16.74 -0.13
CA SER A 39 -6.60 -17.86 -0.94
C SER A 39 -5.18 -17.62 -1.48
N SER A 40 -4.40 -18.70 -1.60
CA SER A 40 -3.09 -18.66 -2.26
C SER A 40 -3.16 -18.09 -3.68
N THR A 41 -4.24 -18.36 -4.42
CA THR A 41 -4.51 -17.74 -5.73
C THR A 41 -4.66 -16.22 -5.65
N ASN A 42 -5.36 -15.70 -4.63
CA ASN A 42 -5.49 -14.27 -4.41
C ASN A 42 -4.14 -13.64 -4.06
N LEU A 43 -3.37 -14.27 -3.16
CA LEU A 43 -2.00 -13.83 -2.84
C LEU A 43 -1.13 -13.80 -4.10
N SER A 44 -1.18 -14.84 -4.93
CA SER A 44 -0.46 -14.90 -6.20
C SER A 44 -0.90 -13.79 -7.18
N ALA A 45 -2.19 -13.45 -7.25
CA ALA A 45 -2.66 -12.33 -8.06
C ALA A 45 -2.08 -10.99 -7.58
N ILE A 46 -1.99 -10.78 -6.27
CA ILE A 46 -1.39 -9.59 -5.65
C ILE A 46 0.11 -9.55 -5.94
N GLU A 47 0.84 -10.63 -5.69
CA GLU A 47 2.31 -10.71 -5.90
C GLU A 47 2.74 -10.49 -7.35
N ASN A 48 1.83 -10.69 -8.30
CA ASN A 48 2.05 -10.48 -9.73
C ASN A 48 1.34 -9.22 -10.26
N ASP A 49 0.94 -8.30 -9.37
CA ASP A 49 0.33 -7.00 -9.70
C ASP A 49 -0.96 -7.10 -10.56
N ARG A 50 -1.65 -8.25 -10.51
CA ARG A 50 -2.94 -8.49 -11.20
C ARG A 50 -4.15 -8.07 -10.36
N ARG A 51 -3.94 -7.78 -9.07
CA ARG A 51 -4.97 -7.32 -8.15
C ARG A 51 -4.42 -6.24 -7.23
N GLU A 52 -5.12 -5.13 -7.12
CA GLU A 52 -4.80 -4.07 -6.16
C GLU A 52 -5.21 -4.45 -4.73
N LEU A 53 -4.52 -3.85 -3.75
CA LEU A 53 -4.81 -4.04 -2.34
C LEU A 53 -5.85 -3.02 -1.85
N GLY A 54 -6.92 -3.52 -1.24
CA GLY A 54 -7.78 -2.71 -0.38
C GLY A 54 -7.16 -2.48 1.00
N VAL A 55 -7.67 -1.48 1.73
CA VAL A 55 -7.16 -1.07 3.05
C VAL A 55 -7.12 -2.23 4.06
N ASP A 56 -8.18 -3.01 4.13
CA ASP A 56 -8.29 -4.16 5.05
C ASP A 56 -7.21 -5.22 4.77
N LEU A 57 -7.02 -5.60 3.50
CA LEU A 57 -6.00 -6.57 3.14
C LEU A 57 -4.59 -6.02 3.29
N ALA A 58 -4.36 -4.75 2.95
CA ALA A 58 -3.09 -4.08 3.23
C ALA A 58 -2.80 -4.05 4.74
N THR A 59 -3.82 -3.95 5.59
CA THR A 59 -3.68 -3.98 7.06
C THR A 59 -3.25 -5.35 7.55
N ARG A 60 -3.89 -6.43 7.09
CA ARG A 60 -3.50 -7.81 7.44
C ARG A 60 -2.07 -8.14 6.97
N ILE A 61 -1.73 -7.74 5.75
CA ILE A 61 -0.39 -7.94 5.20
C ILE A 61 0.63 -7.09 5.96
N GLY A 62 0.33 -5.83 6.27
CA GLY A 62 1.18 -4.96 7.07
C GLY A 62 1.46 -5.53 8.47
N ALA A 63 0.44 -6.11 9.11
CA ALA A 63 0.60 -6.81 10.39
C ALA A 63 1.52 -8.03 10.27
N PHE A 64 1.41 -8.83 9.20
CA PHE A 64 2.31 -9.96 8.95
C PHE A 64 3.77 -9.52 8.71
N LEU A 65 3.95 -8.43 7.97
CA LEU A 65 5.26 -7.91 7.58
C LEU A 65 5.91 -7.04 8.68
N GLY A 66 5.15 -6.62 9.69
CA GLY A 66 5.60 -5.66 10.70
C GLY A 66 5.78 -4.24 10.16
N ILE A 67 4.99 -3.84 9.15
CA ILE A 67 5.08 -2.52 8.51
C ILE A 67 3.74 -1.77 8.50
N ASN A 68 3.81 -0.44 8.37
CA ASN A 68 2.60 0.37 8.19
C ASN A 68 1.93 0.03 6.84
N PRO A 69 0.61 -0.23 6.81
CA PRO A 69 -0.14 -0.53 5.58
C PRO A 69 -0.03 0.55 4.49
N SER A 70 0.25 1.80 4.85
CA SER A 70 0.46 2.89 3.90
C SER A 70 1.61 2.60 2.92
N LEU A 71 2.63 1.84 3.32
CA LEU A 71 3.73 1.44 2.44
C LEU A 71 3.30 0.45 1.35
N LEU A 72 2.20 -0.27 1.57
CA LEU A 72 1.63 -1.17 0.57
C LEU A 72 0.60 -0.46 -0.30
N LEU A 73 -0.16 0.49 0.27
CA LEU A 73 -1.13 1.29 -0.47
C LEU A 73 -0.46 2.36 -1.35
N PHE A 74 0.68 2.88 -0.89
CA PHE A 74 1.45 3.93 -1.55
C PHE A 74 2.93 3.55 -1.63
N PRO A 75 3.27 2.48 -2.38
CA PRO A 75 4.64 1.94 -2.42
C PRO A 75 5.68 2.91 -2.98
N ASN A 76 5.24 3.98 -3.65
CA ASN A 76 6.09 5.03 -4.20
C ASN A 76 5.73 6.43 -3.65
N GLY A 77 5.13 6.47 -2.46
CA GLY A 77 4.51 7.69 -1.94
C GLY A 77 3.15 7.98 -2.57
N GLN A 78 2.51 9.04 -2.08
CA GLN A 78 1.12 9.40 -2.42
C GLN A 78 1.03 10.61 -3.37
N ASP A 79 2.15 11.21 -3.76
CA ASP A 79 2.18 12.46 -4.52
C ASP A 79 1.51 12.32 -5.88
N ASP A 80 1.79 11.23 -6.61
CA ASP A 80 1.15 10.92 -7.90
C ASP A 80 -0.37 10.76 -7.74
N ALA A 81 -0.81 10.11 -6.66
CA ALA A 81 -2.23 9.91 -6.37
C ALA A 81 -2.90 11.26 -6.05
N LEU A 82 -2.30 12.08 -5.18
CA LEU A 82 -2.79 13.41 -4.84
C LEU A 82 -2.81 14.34 -6.07
N GLN A 83 -1.80 14.25 -6.94
CA GLN A 83 -1.72 15.02 -8.18
C GLN A 83 -2.91 14.75 -9.10
N LYS A 84 -3.33 13.49 -9.25
CA LYS A 84 -4.53 13.12 -10.03
C LYS A 84 -5.81 13.76 -9.46
N HIS A 85 -5.82 14.09 -8.17
CA HIS A 85 -6.96 14.66 -7.46
C HIS A 85 -6.82 16.16 -7.12
N ARG A 86 -5.92 16.90 -7.79
CA ARG A 86 -5.72 18.36 -7.58
C ARG A 86 -7.00 19.19 -7.61
N GLY A 87 -7.99 18.81 -8.41
CA GLY A 87 -9.29 19.49 -8.45
C GLY A 87 -10.05 19.42 -7.13
N ILE A 88 -9.97 18.29 -6.42
CA ILE A 88 -10.57 18.11 -5.09
C ILE A 88 -9.86 19.03 -4.08
N ILE A 89 -8.53 19.07 -4.12
CA ILE A 89 -7.72 19.92 -3.24
C ILE A 89 -8.13 21.40 -3.37
N LYS A 90 -8.16 21.92 -4.60
CA LYS A 90 -8.59 23.31 -4.88
C LYS A 90 -10.02 23.60 -4.41
N LYS A 91 -10.96 22.67 -4.64
CA LYS A 91 -12.35 22.82 -4.19
C LYS A 91 -12.43 22.83 -2.66
N ALA A 92 -11.66 21.98 -1.99
CA ALA A 92 -11.59 21.91 -0.53
C ALA A 92 -11.02 23.21 0.07
N GLU A 93 -9.96 23.77 -0.51
CA GLU A 93 -9.38 25.06 -0.10
C GLU A 93 -10.39 26.19 -0.22
N LYS A 94 -11.09 26.30 -1.36
CA LYS A 94 -12.14 27.30 -1.58
C LYS A 94 -13.27 27.17 -0.56
N LEU A 95 -13.69 25.93 -0.26
CA LEU A 95 -14.72 25.65 0.72
C LEU A 95 -14.29 26.08 2.13
N LYS A 96 -13.08 25.69 2.55
CA LYS A 96 -12.50 26.06 3.85
C LYS A 96 -12.41 27.58 3.99
N ALA A 97 -11.89 28.27 2.98
CA ALA A 97 -11.80 29.74 2.97
C ALA A 97 -13.18 30.42 3.09
N LYS A 98 -14.19 29.92 2.39
CA LYS A 98 -15.58 30.42 2.49
C LYS A 98 -16.16 30.20 3.89
N LYS A 99 -15.84 29.09 4.56
CA LYS A 99 -16.30 28.80 5.92
C LYS A 99 -15.59 29.64 6.96
N LEU A 100 -14.28 29.82 6.86
CA LEU A 100 -13.51 30.67 7.78
C LEU A 100 -14.00 32.13 7.76
N LYS A 101 -14.25 32.69 6.57
CA LYS A 101 -14.77 34.06 6.39
C LYS A 101 -16.19 34.30 6.91
N LYS A 102 -16.91 33.23 7.31
CA LYS A 102 -18.26 33.33 7.90
C LYS A 102 -18.25 33.30 9.43
N VAL A 103 -17.11 32.98 10.04
CA VAL A 103 -16.94 32.84 11.49
C VAL A 103 -16.29 34.09 12.10
N ILE A 104 -15.75 34.96 11.25
CA ILE A 104 -15.22 36.30 11.57
C ILE A 104 -16.24 37.30 11.05
#